data_AF-A0A376GXE4-F1
#
_entry.id   AF-A0A376GXE4-F1
#
_cell.length_a   1.000
_cell.length_b   1.000
_cell.length_c   1.000
_cell.angle_alpha   90.00
_cell.angle_beta   90.00
_cell.angle_gamma   90.00
#
_symmetry.space_group_name_H-M   'P 1'
#
loop_
_entity.id
_entity.type
_entity.pdbx_description
1 polymer ?
#
loop_
_entity_poly.entity_id
_entity_poly.type
_entity_poly.pdbx_seq_one_letter_code
_entity_poly.pdbx_strand_id
1 'polypeptide(L)'
;MWRLLFMVVCGMALFYVYRVYLYPRMERWTSWYRDPLKQRKGLKRYRYELLVEFSDGRQAQYYFFANYPKYNTSELLIQLFKNNPYVGLEENGREFFYRSDNISAASMNKTRIA
;
A
#
# COMPACT_ATOMS: atom_id res chain seq x y z
N MET A 1 52.16 -17.09 3.02
CA MET A 1 51.06 -16.88 3.99
C MET A 1 50.40 -15.50 3.87
N TRP A 2 51.15 -14.39 3.80
CA TRP A 2 50.58 -13.03 3.76
C TRP A 2 49.59 -12.75 2.61
N ARG A 3 49.83 -13.31 1.41
CA ARG A 3 48.95 -13.14 0.25
C ARG A 3 47.54 -13.71 0.45
N LEU A 4 47.42 -14.83 1.17
CA LEU A 4 46.12 -15.44 1.49
C LEU A 4 45.36 -14.61 2.51
N LEU A 5 46.05 -14.12 3.55
CA LEU A 5 45.46 -13.22 4.55
C LEU A 5 44.95 -11.93 3.90
N PHE A 6 45.72 -11.36 2.97
CA PHE A 6 45.30 -10.18 2.23
C PHE A 6 44.01 -10.41 1.41
N MET A 7 43.91 -11.54 0.70
CA MET A 7 42.69 -11.88 -0.05
C MET A 7 41.47 -12.06 0.85
N VAL A 8 41.63 -12.69 2.02
CA VAL A 8 40.53 -12.88 2.98
C VAL A 8 40.05 -11.54 3.53
N VAL A 9 40.95 -10.63 3.86
CA VAL A 9 40.61 -9.28 4.35
C VAL A 9 39.92 -8.46 3.27
N CYS A 10 40.42 -8.49 2.02
CA CYS A 10 39.76 -7.84 0.89
C CYS A 10 38.36 -8.42 0.64
N GLY A 11 38.18 -9.74 0.74
CA GLY A 11 36.88 -10.39 0.60
C GLY A 11 35.88 -9.95 1.67
N MET A 12 36.31 -9.88 2.94
CA MET A 12 35.45 -9.40 4.03
C MET A 12 35.07 -7.93 3.86
N ALA A 13 36.02 -7.08 3.42
CA ALA A 13 35.74 -5.67 3.16
C ALA A 13 34.71 -5.50 2.03
N LEU A 14 34.85 -6.25 0.93
CA LEU A 14 33.89 -6.22 -0.18
C LEU A 14 32.51 -6.72 0.25
N PHE A 15 32.45 -7.80 1.03
CA PHE A 15 31.19 -8.32 1.58
C PHE A 15 30.50 -7.30 2.49
N TYR A 16 31.26 -6.62 3.34
CA TYR A 16 30.75 -5.59 4.24
C TYR A 16 30.19 -4.40 3.44
N VAL A 17 30.93 -3.91 2.43
CA VAL A 17 30.47 -2.83 1.55
C VAL A 17 29.19 -3.22 0.81
N TYR A 18 29.13 -4.46 0.31
CA TYR A 18 27.94 -4.99 -0.34
C TYR A 18 26.74 -4.99 0.62
N ARG A 19 26.89 -5.56 1.83
CA ARG A 19 25.80 -5.70 2.78
C ARG A 19 25.32 -4.38 3.36
N VAL A 20 26.23 -3.44 3.64
CA VAL A 20 25.90 -2.18 4.32
C VAL A 20 25.44 -1.10 3.35
N TYR A 21 26.01 -1.03 2.14
CA TYR A 21 25.72 0.07 1.21
C TYR A 21 24.93 -0.35 -0.02
N LEU A 22 25.28 -1.48 -0.64
CA LEU A 22 24.64 -1.89 -1.89
C LEU A 22 23.30 -2.59 -1.65
N TYR A 23 23.25 -3.53 -0.70
CA TYR A 23 22.05 -4.31 -0.40
C TYR A 23 20.85 -3.44 0.03
N PRO A 24 20.98 -2.51 1.01
CA PRO A 24 19.83 -1.69 1.43
C PRO A 24 19.42 -0.70 0.35
N ARG A 25 20.35 -0.26 -0.50
CA ARG A 25 20.06 0.64 -1.63
C ARG A 25 19.30 -0.11 -2.73
N MET A 26 19.71 -1.33 -3.05
CA MET A 26 19.00 -2.19 -4.00
C MET A 26 17.65 -2.66 -3.45
N GLU A 27 17.56 -2.97 -2.16
CA GLU A 27 16.31 -3.34 -1.48
C GLU A 27 15.33 -2.16 -1.46
N ARG A 28 15.82 -0.93 -1.24
CA ARG A 28 15.01 0.28 -1.32
C ARG A 28 14.54 0.56 -2.75
N TRP A 29 15.36 0.29 -3.76
CA TRP A 29 14.99 0.40 -5.18
C TRP A 29 13.98 -0.67 -5.61
N THR A 30 14.16 -1.92 -5.18
CA THR A 30 13.23 -3.03 -5.47
C THR A 30 11.93 -2.90 -4.67
N SER A 31 11.98 -2.38 -3.45
CA SER A 31 10.80 -1.97 -2.67
C SER A 31 10.03 -0.85 -3.39
N TRP A 32 10.72 0.14 -3.96
CA TRP A 32 10.11 1.18 -4.78
C TRP A 32 9.40 0.62 -6.03
N TYR A 33 9.95 -0.43 -6.63
CA TYR A 33 9.31 -1.17 -7.73
C TYR A 33 8.17 -2.09 -7.29
N ARG A 34 8.23 -2.63 -6.07
CA ARG A 34 7.21 -3.52 -5.49
C ARG A 34 6.01 -2.78 -4.91
N ASP A 35 6.12 -1.48 -4.68
CA ASP A 35 5.07 -0.68 -4.07
C ASP A 35 4.32 0.11 -5.16
N PRO A 36 3.32 -0.50 -5.85
CA PRO A 36 2.59 0.12 -6.95
C PRO A 36 1.86 1.40 -6.52
N LEU A 37 1.72 1.60 -5.20
CA LEU A 37 1.14 2.79 -4.56
C LEU A 37 2.03 4.02 -4.67
N LYS A 38 3.36 3.86 -4.56
CA LYS A 38 4.31 4.99 -4.57
C LYS A 38 4.80 5.39 -5.95
N GLN A 39 4.78 4.46 -6.92
CA GLN A 39 5.41 4.63 -8.23
C GLN A 39 4.73 5.66 -9.15
N ARG A 40 3.51 6.12 -8.85
CA ARG A 40 2.78 7.09 -9.69
C ARG A 40 2.41 8.37 -8.92
N LYS A 41 3.41 9.13 -8.50
CA LYS A 41 3.24 10.52 -8.02
C LYS A 41 2.93 11.52 -9.14
N GLY A 42 2.99 11.14 -10.42
CA GLY A 42 2.58 11.97 -11.55
C GLY A 42 1.23 11.49 -12.13
N LEU A 43 0.21 12.35 -12.06
CA LEU A 43 -1.15 12.19 -12.62
C LEU A 43 -1.94 10.98 -12.10
N LYS A 44 -2.66 11.15 -10.99
CA LYS A 44 -3.73 10.23 -10.59
C LYS A 44 -4.88 10.35 -11.61
N ARG A 45 -5.08 9.34 -12.45
CA ARG A 45 -6.02 9.35 -13.59
C ARG A 45 -7.41 8.83 -13.26
N TYR A 46 -7.60 8.21 -12.09
CA TYR A 46 -8.89 7.63 -11.73
C TYR A 46 -9.33 8.10 -10.34
N ARG A 47 -10.58 8.55 -10.29
CA ARG A 47 -11.37 8.67 -9.06
C ARG A 47 -12.01 7.32 -8.82
N TYR A 48 -11.92 6.86 -7.59
CA TYR A 48 -12.68 5.72 -7.13
C TYR A 48 -13.60 6.19 -6.00
N GLU A 49 -14.85 5.77 -6.10
CA GLU A 49 -15.89 6.06 -5.12
C GLU A 49 -16.29 4.72 -4.54
N LEU A 50 -15.96 4.50 -3.27
CA LEU A 50 -16.32 3.28 -2.55
C LEU A 50 -17.49 3.61 -1.63
N LEU A 51 -18.60 2.95 -1.85
CA LEU A 51 -19.76 3.00 -1.00
C LEU A 51 -19.80 1.71 -0.18
N VAL A 52 -19.70 1.86 1.13
CA VAL A 52 -19.67 0.77 2.11
C VAL A 52 -20.95 0.83 2.91
N GLU A 53 -21.65 -0.28 3.01
CA GLU A 53 -22.81 -0.45 3.88
C GLU A 53 -22.41 -1.35 5.05
N PHE A 54 -22.76 -0.92 6.25
CA PHE A 54 -22.53 -1.68 7.48
C PHE A 54 -23.77 -2.47 7.88
N SER A 55 -23.57 -3.44 8.77
CA SER A 55 -24.64 -4.32 9.29
C SER A 55 -25.75 -3.58 10.02
N ASP A 56 -25.51 -2.36 10.50
CA ASP A 56 -26.52 -1.48 11.12
C ASP A 56 -27.29 -0.63 10.09
N GLY A 57 -27.06 -0.85 8.80
CA GLY A 57 -27.70 -0.15 7.68
C GLY A 57 -27.08 1.22 7.37
N ARG A 58 -26.03 1.63 8.09
CA ARG A 58 -25.35 2.89 7.80
C ARG A 58 -24.45 2.76 6.58
N GLN A 59 -24.34 3.85 5.85
CA GLN A 59 -23.55 3.91 4.63
C GLN A 59 -22.45 4.95 4.74
N ALA A 60 -21.25 4.57 4.29
CA ALA A 60 -20.09 5.43 4.21
C ALA A 60 -19.67 5.56 2.75
N GLN A 61 -19.37 6.79 2.33
CA GLN A 61 -18.82 7.04 1.01
C GLN A 61 -17.39 7.54 1.12
N TYR A 62 -16.45 6.80 0.54
CA TYR A 62 -15.04 7.13 0.51
C TYR A 62 -14.59 7.46 -0.91
N TYR A 63 -13.84 8.55 -1.04
CA TYR A 63 -13.24 8.97 -2.29
C TYR A 63 -11.73 8.80 -2.24
N PHE A 64 -11.17 8.07 -3.20
CA PHE A 64 -9.73 7.90 -3.33
C PHE A 64 -9.28 8.08 -4.77
N PHE A 65 -8.11 8.69 -4.90
CA PHE A 65 -7.49 8.97 -6.19
C PHE A 65 -6.29 8.06 -6.36
N ALA A 66 -6.34 7.22 -7.40
CA ALA A 66 -5.31 6.23 -7.65
C ALA A 66 -5.16 5.87 -9.13
N ASN A 67 -4.13 5.10 -9.43
CA ASN A 67 -3.77 4.68 -10.78
C ASN A 67 -3.76 3.16 -10.94
N TYR A 68 -4.65 2.47 -10.24
CA TYR A 68 -4.60 1.01 -10.20
C TYR A 68 -5.06 0.37 -11.51
N PRO A 69 -4.26 -0.56 -12.07
CA PRO A 69 -4.71 -1.41 -13.16
C PRO A 69 -5.64 -2.48 -12.58
N LYS A 70 -6.96 -2.26 -12.72
CA LYS A 70 -8.01 -3.28 -12.51
C LYS A 70 -8.08 -3.95 -11.12
N TYR A 71 -8.17 -3.20 -10.02
CA TYR A 71 -8.72 -3.82 -8.80
C TYR A 71 -10.22 -4.02 -8.96
N ASN A 72 -10.69 -5.21 -8.61
CA ASN A 72 -12.10 -5.45 -8.31
C ASN A 72 -12.44 -4.85 -6.92
N THR A 73 -13.71 -4.57 -6.64
CA THR A 73 -14.16 -3.95 -5.38
C THR A 73 -13.65 -4.70 -4.14
N SER A 74 -13.72 -6.03 -4.17
CA SER A 74 -13.26 -6.91 -3.09
C SER A 74 -11.76 -6.84 -2.86
N GLU A 75 -10.96 -6.86 -3.92
CA GLU A 75 -9.50 -6.79 -3.84
C GLU A 75 -9.05 -5.47 -3.22
N LEU A 76 -9.71 -4.37 -3.57
CA LEU A 76 -9.42 -3.05 -3.03
C LEU A 76 -9.75 -2.97 -1.53
N LEU A 77 -10.90 -3.51 -1.11
CA LEU A 77 -11.28 -3.57 0.31
C LEU A 77 -10.26 -4.36 1.13
N ILE A 78 -9.86 -5.55 0.64
CA ILE A 78 -8.82 -6.36 1.28
C ILE A 78 -7.53 -5.56 1.41
N GLN A 79 -7.13 -4.84 0.36
CA GLN A 79 -5.90 -4.05 0.37
C GLN A 79 -5.96 -2.87 1.34
N LEU A 80 -7.12 -2.19 1.43
CA LEU A 80 -7.35 -1.07 2.36
C LEU A 80 -7.32 -1.54 3.82
N PHE A 81 -7.95 -2.68 4.12
CA PHE A 81 -8.10 -3.18 5.49
C PHE A 81 -7.00 -4.15 5.94
N LYS A 82 -6.05 -4.48 5.06
CA LYS A 82 -4.96 -5.42 5.36
C LYS A 82 -4.15 -5.05 6.61
N ASN A 83 -3.88 -3.76 6.78
CA ASN A 83 -3.04 -3.25 7.89
C ASN A 83 -3.85 -2.59 9.00
N ASN A 84 -5.11 -2.23 8.73
CA ASN A 84 -6.00 -1.62 9.71
C ASN A 84 -7.43 -2.14 9.46
N PRO A 85 -7.97 -2.98 10.35
CA PRO A 85 -9.30 -3.56 10.18
C PRO A 85 -10.43 -2.61 10.59
N TYR A 86 -10.12 -1.37 11.00
CA TYR A 86 -11.12 -0.40 11.46
C TYR A 86 -11.43 0.65 10.40
N VAL A 87 -12.71 1.02 10.34
CA VAL A 87 -13.29 2.03 9.46
C VAL A 87 -13.92 3.10 10.33
N GLY A 88 -13.46 4.35 10.20
CA GLY A 88 -14.09 5.51 10.82
C GLY A 88 -15.12 6.12 9.87
N LEU A 89 -16.35 6.28 10.35
CA LEU A 89 -17.41 7.04 9.69
C LEU A 89 -17.70 8.28 10.54
N GLU A 90 -17.63 9.47 9.94
CA GLU A 90 -18.10 10.69 10.58
C GLU A 90 -19.49 11.05 10.04
N GLU A 91 -20.46 11.16 10.93
CA GLU A 91 -21.84 11.51 10.61
C GLU A 91 -22.30 12.63 11.54
N ASN A 92 -22.61 13.80 10.97
CA ASN A 92 -23.04 14.99 11.72
C ASN A 92 -22.09 15.37 12.88
N GLY A 93 -20.77 15.27 12.66
CA GLY A 93 -19.74 15.57 13.66
C GLY A 93 -19.58 14.51 14.76
N ARG A 94 -20.23 13.34 14.62
CA ARG A 94 -20.02 12.18 15.48
C ARG A 94 -19.20 11.14 14.73
N GLU A 95 -18.15 10.68 15.37
CA GLU A 95 -17.30 9.61 14.86
C GLU A 95 -17.85 8.24 15.31
N PHE A 96 -17.99 7.33 14.34
CA PHE A 96 -18.37 5.94 14.53
C PHE A 96 -17.23 5.05 14.02
N PHE A 97 -16.87 4.04 14.80
CA PHE A 97 -15.80 3.11 14.44
C PHE A 97 -16.39 1.74 14.20
N TYR A 98 -16.27 1.27 12.97
CA TYR A 98 -16.71 -0.05 12.53
C TYR A 98 -15.51 -0.95 12.29
N ARG A 99 -15.69 -2.25 12.50
CA ARG A 99 -14.73 -3.25 12.05
C ARG A 99 -15.05 -3.63 10.60
N SER A 100 -14.04 -4.01 9.81
CA SER A 100 -14.20 -4.49 8.44
C SER A 100 -15.20 -5.63 8.31
N ASP A 101 -15.32 -6.45 9.35
CA ASP A 101 -16.23 -7.61 9.39
C ASP A 101 -17.70 -7.20 9.48
N ASN A 102 -17.99 -5.95 9.87
CA ASN A 102 -19.35 -5.41 9.92
C ASN A 102 -19.81 -4.86 8.56
N ILE A 103 -18.98 -4.94 7.51
CA ILE A 103 -19.35 -4.51 6.16
C ILE A 103 -20.28 -5.56 5.56
N SER A 104 -21.55 -5.20 5.36
CA SER A 104 -22.57 -6.07 4.77
C SER A 104 -22.50 -6.06 3.25
N ALA A 105 -22.28 -4.88 2.66
CA ALA A 105 -22.17 -4.71 1.22
C ALA A 105 -21.15 -3.60 0.90
N ALA A 106 -20.53 -3.71 -0.27
CA ALA A 106 -19.67 -2.65 -0.77
C ALA A 106 -19.75 -2.59 -2.29
N SER A 107 -19.82 -1.36 -2.81
CA SER A 107 -19.80 -1.09 -4.24
C SER A 107 -18.73 -0.05 -4.54
N MET A 108 -18.11 -0.17 -5.72
CA MET A 108 -17.07 0.75 -6.14
C MET A 108 -17.37 1.25 -7.54
N ASN A 109 -17.38 2.58 -7.68
CA ASN A 109 -17.41 3.23 -8.97
C ASN A 109 -16.01 3.73 -9.34
N LYS A 110 -15.62 3.57 -10.60
CA LYS A 110 -14.33 4.02 -11.12
C LYS A 110 -14.56 5.02 -12.25
N THR A 111 -14.17 6.26 -12.02
CA THR A 111 -14.29 7.34 -13.00
C THR A 111 -12.90 7.77 -13.46
N ARG A 112 -12.68 7.88 -14.76
CA ARG A 112 -11.46 8.48 -15.31
C ARG A 112 -11.56 9.99 -15.15
N ILE A 113 -10.54 10.61 -14.56
CA ILE A 113 -10.41 12.07 -14.46
C ILE A 113 -9.53 12.50 -15.65
N ALA A 114 -10.00 13.52 -16.38
CA ALA A 114 -9.33 14.10 -17.54
C ALA A 114 -8.15 14.99 -17.11
#